data_AF-A0A847PGA3-F1
#
_entry.id   AF-A0A847PGA3-F1
#
_cell.length_a   1.000
_cell.length_b   1.000
_cell.length_c   1.000
_cell.angle_alpha   90.00
_cell.angle_beta   90.00
_cell.angle_gamma   90.00
#
_symmetry.space_group_name_H-M   'P 1'
#
loop_
_entity.id
_entity.type
_entity.pdbx_description
1 polymer ?
#
loop_
_entity_poly.entity_id
_entity_poly.type
_entity_poly.pdbx_seq_one_letter_code
_entity_poly.pdbx_strand_id
1 'polypeptide(L)'
;MSAEGLAAKLLYDNLKPGLDPFSERNILVFAAGPLTGTKAAPCSGRLVIGFKSPLTGTIGISNSGGYLAPMIKRSGWDAIVAEGKSSSLVYLYVNDDKVEFKDAAYLWGMSSGDTEDKIREELQSPKVRIAEIGPAGENKVLMSAVMVDKTRAAVVAVPVQLWAARI
;
A
#
# COMPACT_ATOMS: atom_id res chain seq x y z
N MET A 1 19.20 -2.20 -7.25
CA MET A 1 18.60 -2.84 -6.06
C MET A 1 17.17 -3.24 -6.41
N SER A 2 16.69 -4.43 -6.02
CA SER A 2 15.29 -4.84 -6.29
C SER A 2 14.33 -4.17 -5.30
N ALA A 3 13.05 -4.02 -5.69
CA ALA A 3 12.00 -3.48 -4.81
C ALA A 3 11.86 -4.30 -3.51
N GLU A 4 11.98 -5.63 -3.62
CA GLU A 4 11.96 -6.55 -2.48
C GLU A 4 13.18 -6.40 -1.58
N GLY A 5 14.38 -6.21 -2.15
CA GLY A 5 15.58 -5.94 -1.37
C GLY A 5 15.48 -4.63 -0.58
N LEU A 6 14.90 -3.59 -1.20
CA LEU A 6 14.63 -2.32 -0.52
C LEU A 6 13.62 -2.50 0.63
N ALA A 7 12.49 -3.17 0.38
CA ALA A 7 11.50 -3.43 1.41
C ALA A 7 12.06 -4.27 2.56
N ALA A 8 12.82 -5.33 2.26
CA ALA A 8 13.46 -6.17 3.27
C ALA A 8 14.48 -5.39 4.11
N LYS A 9 15.26 -4.49 3.50
CA LYS A 9 16.22 -3.64 4.22
C LYS A 9 15.51 -2.66 5.16
N LEU A 10 14.45 -2.01 4.68
CA LEU A 10 13.64 -1.10 5.48
C LEU A 10 12.98 -1.83 6.66
N LEU A 11 12.45 -3.04 6.44
CA LEU A 11 11.91 -3.87 7.51
C LEU A 11 12.99 -4.28 8.52
N TYR A 12 14.17 -4.68 8.04
CA TYR A 12 15.27 -5.09 8.91
C TYR A 12 15.76 -3.94 9.81
N ASP A 13 15.86 -2.73 9.27
CA ASP A 13 16.37 -1.57 10.00
C ASP A 13 15.38 -1.04 11.04
N ASN A 14 14.08 -1.15 10.76
CA ASN A 14 13.03 -0.53 11.59
C ASN A 14 12.32 -1.50 12.54
N LEU A 15 12.29 -2.80 12.23
CA LEU A 15 11.57 -3.79 13.03
C LEU A 15 12.48 -4.51 14.03
N LYS A 16 12.01 -4.60 15.28
CA LYS A 16 12.67 -5.41 16.31
C LYS A 16 12.17 -6.86 16.29
N PRO A 17 13.04 -7.83 16.65
CA PRO A 17 12.60 -9.20 16.92
C PRO A 17 11.48 -9.24 17.96
N GLY A 18 10.52 -10.16 17.80
CA GLY A 18 9.41 -10.32 18.75
C GLY A 18 8.36 -9.20 18.75
N LEU A 19 8.48 -8.18 17.89
CA LEU A 19 7.46 -7.13 17.76
C LEU A 19 6.06 -7.72 17.45
N ASP A 20 5.03 -7.26 18.16
CA ASP A 20 3.64 -7.56 17.82
C ASP A 20 3.29 -6.96 16.44
N PRO A 21 2.85 -7.77 15.46
CA PRO A 21 2.46 -7.29 14.13
C PRO A 21 1.28 -6.31 14.11
N PHE A 22 0.45 -6.25 15.18
CA PHE A 22 -0.62 -5.26 15.30
C PHE A 22 -0.22 -3.99 16.06
N SER A 23 1.03 -3.91 16.53
CA SER A 23 1.53 -2.70 17.19
C SER A 23 1.74 -1.57 16.20
N GLU A 24 1.60 -0.33 16.67
CA GLU A 24 1.88 0.89 15.92
C GLU A 24 3.35 1.01 15.45
N ARG A 25 4.24 0.18 15.98
CA ARG A 25 5.65 0.11 15.57
C ARG A 25 5.87 -0.82 14.37
N ASN A 26 4.83 -1.55 13.94
CA ASN A 26 4.93 -2.29 12.70
C ASN A 26 4.88 -1.28 11.55
N ILE A 27 5.67 -1.56 10.51
CA ILE A 27 5.73 -0.71 9.33
C ILE A 27 5.18 -1.47 8.13
N LEU A 28 4.60 -0.71 7.20
CA LEU A 28 4.13 -1.21 5.92
C LEU A 28 4.85 -0.47 4.82
N VAL A 29 5.58 -1.21 3.99
CA VAL A 29 6.44 -0.66 2.94
C VAL A 29 5.84 -0.95 1.58
N PHE A 30 5.52 0.09 0.81
CA PHE A 30 5.18 -0.01 -0.59
C PHE A 30 6.39 0.39 -1.42
N ALA A 31 7.03 -0.57 -2.09
CA ALA A 31 8.26 -0.32 -2.84
C ALA A 31 8.08 -0.58 -4.34
N ALA A 32 8.70 0.27 -5.15
CA ALA A 32 8.81 0.12 -6.58
C ALA A 32 10.25 -0.22 -6.99
N GLY A 33 10.40 -0.97 -8.08
CA GLY A 33 11.72 -1.37 -8.59
C GLY A 33 12.34 -0.28 -9.46
N PRO A 34 13.66 -0.35 -9.71
CA PRO A 34 14.34 0.63 -10.57
C PRO A 34 13.85 0.58 -12.02
N LEU A 35 13.40 -0.59 -12.49
CA LEU A 35 12.85 -0.77 -13.83
C LEU A 35 11.36 -0.41 -13.89
N THR A 36 10.70 -0.19 -12.75
CA THR A 36 9.26 0.02 -12.68
C THR A 36 8.85 1.31 -13.37
N GLY A 37 7.89 1.19 -14.29
CA GLY A 37 7.39 2.31 -15.09
C GLY A 37 8.30 2.71 -16.27
N THR A 38 9.44 2.02 -16.45
CA THR A 38 10.34 2.25 -17.60
C THR A 38 9.92 1.43 -18.82
N LYS A 39 10.29 1.91 -20.02
CA LYS A 39 10.16 1.15 -21.28
C LYS A 39 11.30 0.13 -21.49
N ALA A 40 12.29 0.11 -20.61
CA ALA A 40 13.48 -0.72 -20.75
C ALA A 40 13.23 -2.20 -20.42
N ALA A 41 12.16 -2.51 -19.69
CA ALA A 41 11.80 -3.87 -19.33
C ALA A 41 10.31 -4.13 -19.55
N PRO A 42 9.93 -5.24 -20.21
CA PRO A 42 8.53 -5.64 -20.30
C PRO A 42 7.98 -6.01 -18.91
N CYS A 43 6.69 -5.78 -18.71
CA CYS A 43 5.97 -6.17 -17.48
C CYS A 43 6.55 -5.59 -16.17
N SER A 44 7.17 -4.41 -16.22
CA SER A 44 7.89 -3.80 -15.09
C SER A 44 7.00 -3.16 -14.00
N GLY A 45 5.67 -3.21 -14.13
CA GLY A 45 4.71 -2.57 -13.21
C GLY A 45 4.45 -3.31 -11.89
N ARG A 46 5.46 -3.98 -11.31
CA ARG A 46 5.28 -4.73 -10.05
C ARG A 46 5.43 -3.81 -8.84
N LEU A 47 4.48 -3.92 -7.92
CA LEU A 47 4.47 -3.33 -6.60
C LEU A 47 4.89 -4.39 -5.59
N VAL A 48 5.84 -4.06 -4.72
CA VAL A 48 6.18 -4.88 -3.56
C VAL A 48 5.55 -4.26 -2.32
N ILE A 49 4.92 -5.08 -1.49
CA ILE A 49 4.43 -4.69 -0.17
C ILE A 49 5.16 -5.52 0.89
N GLY A 50 5.96 -4.87 1.73
CA GLY A 50 6.68 -5.49 2.84
C GLY A 50 6.05 -5.15 4.19
N PHE A 51 5.93 -6.14 5.07
CA PHE A 51 5.30 -5.99 6.38
C PHE A 51 5.77 -7.08 7.36
N LYS A 52 5.50 -6.91 8.66
CA LYS A 52 5.49 -8.05 9.59
C LYS A 52 4.14 -8.74 9.55
N SER A 53 4.12 -10.02 9.23
CA SER A 53 2.91 -10.83 9.08
C SER A 53 2.35 -11.27 10.44
N PRO A 54 1.10 -10.94 10.80
CA PRO A 54 0.43 -11.52 11.97
C PRO A 54 0.06 -12.99 11.79
N LEU A 55 -0.05 -13.49 10.55
CA LEU A 55 -0.33 -14.91 10.32
C LEU A 55 0.87 -15.79 10.71
N THR A 56 2.09 -15.37 10.34
CA THR A 56 3.30 -16.18 10.51
C THR A 56 4.23 -15.66 11.61
N GLY A 57 4.05 -14.43 12.08
CA GLY A 57 4.94 -13.74 13.02
C GLY A 57 6.28 -13.28 12.41
N THR A 58 6.49 -13.52 11.12
CA THR A 58 7.75 -13.25 10.38
C THR A 58 7.60 -12.09 9.41
N ILE A 59 8.69 -11.72 8.72
CA ILE A 59 8.62 -10.79 7.59
C ILE A 59 7.79 -11.42 6.46
N GLY A 60 6.81 -10.66 5.98
CA GLY A 60 6.02 -10.97 4.80
C GLY A 60 6.37 -10.02 3.67
N ILE A 61 6.54 -10.57 2.47
CA ILE A 61 6.65 -9.83 1.23
C ILE A 61 5.51 -10.28 0.32
N SER A 62 4.75 -9.32 -0.17
CA SER A 62 3.67 -9.53 -1.13
C SER A 62 3.92 -8.74 -2.39
N ASN A 63 3.37 -9.19 -3.51
CA ASN A 63 3.58 -8.55 -4.79
C ASN A 63 2.25 -8.36 -5.53
N SER A 64 1.96 -7.12 -5.92
CA SER A 64 0.84 -6.79 -6.80
C SER A 64 1.33 -6.32 -8.17
N GLY A 65 0.47 -6.45 -9.17
CA GLY A 65 0.67 -5.82 -10.47
C GLY A 65 -0.04 -4.47 -10.50
N GLY A 66 -0.38 -4.02 -11.71
CA GLY A 66 -1.12 -2.79 -11.90
C GLY A 66 -0.20 -1.60 -12.14
N TYR A 67 -0.72 -0.42 -11.84
CA TYR A 67 -0.11 0.84 -12.22
C TYR A 67 0.32 1.67 -11.02
N LEU A 68 0.00 1.26 -9.78
CA LEU A 68 0.39 2.01 -8.58
C LEU A 68 1.92 2.18 -8.46
N ALA A 69 2.71 1.11 -8.57
CA ALA A 69 4.16 1.23 -8.45
C ALA A 69 4.80 2.13 -9.54
N PRO A 70 4.37 2.05 -10.82
CA PRO A 70 4.72 3.06 -11.81
C PRO A 70 4.33 4.49 -11.42
N MET A 71 3.20 4.71 -10.76
CA MET A 71 2.80 6.04 -10.28
C MET A 71 3.70 6.53 -9.15
N ILE A 72 4.02 5.69 -8.17
CA ILE A 72 4.96 6.02 -7.07
C ILE A 72 6.28 6.52 -7.66
N LYS A 73 6.83 5.79 -8.66
CA LYS A 73 8.06 6.18 -9.36
C LYS A 73 7.93 7.50 -10.10
N ARG A 74 6.80 7.75 -10.75
CA ARG A 74 6.56 8.99 -11.51
C ARG A 74 6.40 10.20 -10.61
N SER A 75 5.83 10.03 -9.41
CA SER A 75 5.74 11.07 -8.39
C SER A 75 7.09 11.38 -7.71
N GLY A 76 8.19 10.73 -8.13
CA GLY A 76 9.54 11.00 -7.61
C GLY A 76 9.99 10.09 -6.47
N TRP A 77 9.18 9.11 -6.07
CA TRP A 77 9.44 8.26 -4.91
C TRP A 77 9.84 6.83 -5.31
N ASP A 78 10.70 6.19 -4.52
CA ASP A 78 11.06 4.77 -4.69
C ASP A 78 10.26 3.84 -3.78
N ALA A 79 9.90 4.33 -2.60
CA ALA A 79 9.07 3.62 -1.65
C ALA A 79 8.27 4.60 -0.78
N ILE A 80 7.12 4.12 -0.30
CA ILE A 80 6.31 4.78 0.72
C ILE A 80 6.31 3.86 1.93
N VAL A 81 6.72 4.39 3.09
CA VAL A 81 6.75 3.65 4.35
C VAL A 81 5.69 4.23 5.28
N ALA A 82 4.72 3.41 5.65
CA ALA A 82 3.70 3.74 6.62
C ALA A 82 4.14 3.26 8.00
N GLU A 83 4.11 4.16 8.97
CA GLU A 83 4.47 3.87 10.35
C GLU A 83 3.41 4.47 11.29
N GLY A 84 3.24 3.87 12.46
CA GLY A 84 2.29 4.35 13.45
C GLY A 84 0.86 3.88 13.19
N LYS A 85 -0.07 4.55 13.86
CA LYS A 85 -1.50 4.28 13.75
C LYS A 85 -2.25 5.60 13.85
N SER A 86 -3.11 5.88 12.87
CA SER A 86 -3.99 7.03 12.93
C SER A 86 -5.09 6.85 13.97
N SER A 87 -5.44 7.92 14.68
CA SER A 87 -6.56 7.95 15.65
C SER A 87 -7.93 7.89 14.98
N SER A 88 -8.01 8.27 13.70
CA SER A 88 -9.19 8.19 12.85
C SER A 88 -8.87 7.45 11.54
N LEU A 89 -9.90 7.00 10.83
CA LEU A 89 -9.71 6.39 9.53
C LEU A 89 -9.33 7.46 8.51
N VAL A 90 -8.15 7.31 7.92
CA VAL A 90 -7.61 8.24 6.92
C VAL A 90 -7.07 7.48 5.72
N TYR A 91 -7.02 8.15 4.58
CA TYR A 91 -6.27 7.67 3.42
C TYR A 91 -5.12 8.63 3.09
N LEU A 92 -3.98 8.08 2.64
CA LEU A 92 -2.89 8.90 2.13
C LEU A 92 -3.16 9.27 0.68
N TYR A 93 -3.10 10.56 0.38
CA TYR A 93 -3.14 11.10 -0.96
C TYR A 93 -1.77 11.64 -1.35
N VAL A 94 -1.19 11.10 -2.41
CA VAL A 94 0.10 11.56 -2.97
C VAL A 94 -0.13 12.11 -4.37
N ASN A 95 0.32 13.33 -4.60
CA ASN A 95 0.32 13.99 -5.90
C ASN A 95 1.65 14.73 -6.09
N ASP A 96 2.60 14.07 -6.72
CA ASP A 96 4.00 14.49 -6.84
C ASP A 96 4.62 14.77 -5.46
N ASP A 97 5.03 16.02 -5.22
CA ASP A 97 5.60 16.46 -3.94
C ASP A 97 4.54 16.75 -2.85
N LYS A 98 3.25 16.74 -3.23
CA LYS A 98 2.15 17.01 -2.30
C LYS A 98 1.69 15.71 -1.66
N VAL A 99 1.88 15.60 -0.35
CA VAL A 99 1.46 14.45 0.46
C VAL A 99 0.44 14.92 1.49
N GLU A 100 -0.76 14.36 1.47
CA GLU A 100 -1.88 14.76 2.33
C GLU A 100 -2.58 13.54 2.95
N PHE A 101 -2.88 13.59 4.25
CA PHE A 101 -3.80 12.65 4.87
C PHE A 101 -5.21 13.22 4.80
N LYS A 102 -6.14 12.43 4.27
CA LYS A 102 -7.55 12.81 4.12
C LYS A 102 -8.45 11.90 4.94
N ASP A 103 -9.55 12.46 5.44
CA ASP A 103 -10.55 11.67 6.16
C ASP A 103 -11.10 10.56 5.26
N ALA A 104 -11.26 9.38 5.82
CA ALA A 104 -11.75 8.20 5.11
C ALA A 104 -12.91 7.54 5.86
N ALA A 105 -13.48 8.17 6.90
CA ALA A 105 -14.48 7.56 7.77
C ALA A 105 -15.71 7.06 6.98
N TYR A 106 -16.09 7.79 5.92
CA TYR A 106 -17.20 7.44 5.05
C TYR A 106 -16.93 6.25 4.12
N LEU A 107 -15.68 5.78 4.00
CA LEU A 107 -15.30 4.62 3.19
C LEU A 107 -15.37 3.29 3.98
N TRP A 108 -15.47 3.36 5.31
CA TRP A 108 -15.43 2.19 6.15
C TRP A 108 -16.59 1.22 5.85
N GLY A 109 -16.27 -0.06 5.68
CA GLY A 109 -17.24 -1.12 5.38
C GLY A 109 -17.62 -1.21 3.90
N MET A 110 -17.12 -0.33 3.03
CA MET A 110 -17.33 -0.43 1.58
C MET A 110 -16.50 -1.56 0.98
N SER A 111 -16.95 -2.11 -0.14
CA SER A 111 -16.11 -3.03 -0.93
C SER A 111 -14.92 -2.27 -1.51
N SER A 112 -13.83 -2.98 -1.86
CA SER A 112 -12.65 -2.34 -2.46
C SER A 112 -12.99 -1.61 -3.76
N GLY A 113 -13.84 -2.20 -4.59
CA GLY A 113 -14.28 -1.61 -5.86
C GLY A 113 -15.09 -0.32 -5.66
N ASP A 114 -16.04 -0.33 -4.72
CA ASP A 114 -16.86 0.84 -4.40
C ASP A 114 -16.01 1.95 -3.78
N THR A 115 -15.04 1.58 -2.94
CA THR A 115 -14.10 2.52 -2.34
C THR A 115 -13.26 3.23 -3.39
N GLU A 116 -12.72 2.47 -4.35
CA GLU A 116 -11.94 3.03 -5.45
C GLU A 116 -12.78 4.00 -6.30
N ASP A 117 -14.03 3.66 -6.58
CA ASP A 117 -14.95 4.53 -7.32
C ASP A 117 -15.30 5.80 -6.55
N LYS A 118 -15.52 5.68 -5.24
CA LYS A 118 -15.84 6.83 -4.39
C LYS A 118 -14.67 7.81 -4.29
N ILE A 119 -13.45 7.31 -4.10
CA ILE A 119 -12.25 8.15 -4.07
C ILE A 119 -12.03 8.83 -5.43
N ARG A 120 -12.27 8.12 -6.55
CA ARG A 120 -12.16 8.71 -7.88
C ARG A 120 -13.15 9.84 -8.13
N GLU A 121 -14.39 9.65 -7.67
CA GLU A 121 -15.45 10.64 -7.73
C GLU A 121 -15.07 11.88 -6.91
N GLU A 122 -14.66 11.68 -5.65
CA GLU A 122 -14.23 12.78 -4.76
C GLU A 122 -13.07 13.58 -5.32
N LEU A 123 -12.03 12.89 -5.79
CA LEU A 123 -10.83 13.53 -6.31
C LEU A 123 -11.02 14.09 -7.73
N GLN A 124 -12.16 13.80 -8.39
CA GLN A 124 -12.41 14.09 -9.80
C GLN A 124 -11.23 13.65 -10.68
N SER A 125 -10.72 12.45 -10.40
CA SER A 125 -9.51 11.93 -11.03
C SER A 125 -9.66 10.48 -11.47
N PRO A 126 -9.98 10.22 -12.74
CA PRO A 126 -10.07 8.84 -13.22
C PRO A 126 -8.71 8.14 -13.32
N LYS A 127 -7.60 8.91 -13.30
CA LYS A 127 -6.23 8.39 -13.46
C LYS A 127 -5.53 8.06 -12.16
N VAL A 128 -6.11 8.39 -11.00
CA VAL A 128 -5.60 7.96 -9.70
C VAL A 128 -5.50 6.43 -9.65
N ARG A 129 -4.42 5.95 -9.03
CA ARG A 129 -4.17 4.55 -8.73
C ARG A 129 -4.25 4.37 -7.24
N ILE A 130 -5.04 3.40 -6.82
CA ILE A 130 -5.45 3.24 -5.43
C ILE A 130 -5.01 1.86 -4.97
N ALA A 131 -4.55 1.80 -3.73
CA ALA A 131 -4.32 0.58 -3.00
C ALA A 131 -5.16 0.64 -1.72
N GLU A 132 -6.15 -0.23 -1.63
CA GLU A 132 -7.16 -0.20 -0.60
C GLU A 132 -7.33 -1.55 0.09
N ILE A 133 -7.92 -1.51 1.29
CA ILE A 133 -8.45 -2.69 1.96
C ILE A 133 -9.96 -2.74 1.81
N GLY A 134 -10.50 -3.95 1.80
CA GLY A 134 -11.93 -4.16 2.02
C GLY A 134 -12.24 -4.55 3.48
N PRO A 135 -13.49 -4.97 3.75
CA PRO A 135 -13.96 -5.31 5.09
C PRO A 135 -13.13 -6.40 5.78
N ALA A 136 -12.47 -7.28 5.02
CA ALA A 136 -11.57 -8.28 5.59
C ALA A 136 -10.33 -7.65 6.26
N GLY A 137 -9.75 -6.62 5.66
CA GLY A 137 -8.62 -5.88 6.25
C GLY A 137 -9.06 -5.05 7.44
N GLU A 138 -10.24 -4.43 7.35
CA GLU A 138 -10.86 -3.66 8.43
C GLU A 138 -11.11 -4.52 9.68
N ASN A 139 -11.59 -5.75 9.48
CA ASN A 139 -11.84 -6.74 10.54
C ASN A 139 -10.58 -7.54 10.94
N LYS A 140 -9.39 -7.17 10.46
CA LYS A 140 -8.10 -7.82 10.79
C LYS A 140 -8.05 -9.31 10.48
N VAL A 141 -8.70 -9.74 9.40
CA VAL A 141 -8.59 -11.12 8.92
C VAL A 141 -7.13 -11.39 8.55
N LEU A 142 -6.56 -12.47 9.10
CA LEU A 142 -5.14 -12.81 8.94
C LEU A 142 -4.73 -13.15 7.51
N MET A 143 -5.69 -13.32 6.60
CA MET A 143 -5.48 -13.56 5.17
C MET A 143 -6.16 -12.48 4.32
N SER A 144 -6.26 -11.27 4.85
CA SER A 144 -6.74 -10.11 4.09
C SER A 144 -5.77 -9.76 2.94
N ALA A 145 -6.22 -8.90 2.05
CA ALA A 145 -5.44 -8.45 0.91
C ALA A 145 -5.62 -6.95 0.71
N VAL A 146 -4.57 -6.32 0.21
CA VAL A 146 -4.63 -5.00 -0.39
C VAL A 146 -4.99 -5.18 -1.85
N MET A 147 -6.09 -4.57 -2.24
CA MET A 147 -6.53 -4.50 -3.61
C MET A 147 -5.88 -3.30 -4.28
N VAL A 148 -5.51 -3.45 -5.54
CA VAL A 148 -4.89 -2.41 -6.37
C VAL A 148 -5.57 -2.42 -7.72
N ASP A 149 -5.98 -1.24 -8.20
CA ASP A 149 -6.65 -1.06 -9.49
C ASP A 149 -7.85 -2.02 -9.69
N LYS A 150 -8.69 -2.14 -8.65
CA LYS A 150 -9.85 -3.04 -8.46
C LYS A 150 -9.61 -4.55 -8.56
N THR A 151 -8.61 -4.97 -9.32
CA THR A 151 -8.51 -6.34 -9.84
C THR A 151 -7.22 -7.04 -9.45
N ARG A 152 -6.23 -6.30 -8.94
CA ARG A 152 -4.94 -6.84 -8.52
C ARG A 152 -4.94 -6.95 -7.02
N ALA A 153 -4.36 -8.03 -6.50
CA ALA A 153 -4.28 -8.28 -5.07
C ALA A 153 -2.83 -8.47 -4.65
N ALA A 154 -2.47 -7.87 -3.54
CA ALA A 154 -1.34 -8.26 -2.72
C ALA A 154 -1.90 -8.82 -1.42
N VAL A 155 -1.75 -10.13 -1.21
CA VAL A 155 -2.13 -10.75 0.06
C VAL A 155 -1.27 -10.17 1.17
N VAL A 156 -1.90 -9.54 2.14
CA VAL A 156 -1.24 -8.87 3.25
C VAL A 156 -2.05 -9.14 4.51
N ALA A 157 -1.43 -9.74 5.50
CA ALA A 157 -2.12 -10.12 6.72
C ALA A 157 -2.34 -8.93 7.69
N VAL A 158 -2.14 -7.68 7.27
CA VAL A 158 -2.15 -6.49 8.15
C VAL A 158 -3.33 -5.57 7.85
N PRO A 159 -3.88 -4.86 8.85
CA PRO A 159 -4.84 -3.80 8.60
C PRO A 159 -4.10 -2.65 7.92
N VAL A 160 -4.23 -2.56 6.60
CA VAL A 160 -3.62 -1.51 5.80
C VAL A 160 -4.60 -0.35 5.69
N GLN A 161 -4.30 0.83 6.26
CA GLN A 161 -5.08 2.04 5.96
C GLN A 161 -5.00 2.35 4.46
N LEU A 162 -6.04 2.94 3.87
CA LEU A 162 -6.15 3.14 2.42
C LEU A 162 -5.09 4.10 1.84
N TRP A 163 -4.67 3.85 0.59
CA TRP A 163 -3.68 4.66 -0.14
C TRP A 163 -4.21 5.05 -1.52
N ALA A 164 -4.14 6.33 -1.88
CA ALA A 164 -4.49 6.84 -3.21
C ALA A 164 -3.33 7.69 -3.78
N ALA A 165 -2.77 7.29 -4.92
CA ALA A 165 -1.72 8.02 -5.63
C ALA A 165 -2.25 8.59 -6.96
N ARG A 166 -2.22 9.91 -7.13
CA ARG A 166 -2.64 10.63 -8.36
C ARG A 166 -1.42 11.27 -9.06
N ILE A 167 -1.50 11.34 -10.39
CA ILE A 167 -0.80 12.31 -11.25
C ILE A 167 -1.89 13.00 -12.09
#